data_AF-A0A2E5AZN4-F1
#
_entry.id   AF-A0A2E5AZN4-F1
#
_cell.length_a   1.000
_cell.length_b   1.000
_cell.length_c   1.000
_cell.angle_alpha   90.00
_cell.angle_beta   90.00
_cell.angle_gamma   90.00
#
_symmetry.space_group_name_H-M   'P 1'
#
loop_
_entity.id
_entity.type
_entity.pdbx_description
1 polymer ?
#
loop_
_entity_poly.entity_id
_entity_poly.type
_entity_poly.pdbx_seq_one_letter_code
_entity_poly.pdbx_strand_id
1 'polypeptide(L)'
;MKKIILSAVIAAYILSFYNCKDTTSSEEKSLTKEIIFKKEGELTLMKAETDSIIAQLDIEIADDDYQTQTGLMYRHSMPANQAMLFVFPDEQRRSFYMKNTEIPLDIIYIDSEKKVVSIQKNAKPMDETSLPSEAASQYVLEVNAGLSDAWTLEKGDRIRFSISK
;
A
#
# COMPACT_ATOMS: atom_id res chain seq x y z
N MET A 1 -36.49 78.27 31.81
CA MET A 1 -35.28 78.96 31.29
C MET A 1 -34.07 78.09 31.59
N LYS A 2 -33.27 77.77 30.55
CA LYS A 2 -32.05 76.95 30.58
C LYS A 2 -31.02 77.49 31.58
N LYS A 3 -30.27 76.61 32.26
CA LYS A 3 -28.79 76.59 32.25
C LYS A 3 -28.28 75.16 32.44
N ILE A 4 -27.33 74.81 31.59
CA ILE A 4 -26.59 73.56 31.45
C ILE A 4 -25.31 73.69 32.27
N ILE A 5 -24.92 72.66 33.05
CA ILE A 5 -23.50 72.42 33.36
C ILE A 5 -23.21 70.92 33.24
N LEU A 6 -22.12 70.70 32.52
CA LEU A 6 -21.47 69.49 32.05
C LEU A 6 -20.68 68.83 33.19
N SER A 7 -20.91 67.53 33.45
CA SER A 7 -19.93 66.68 34.13
C SER A 7 -20.01 65.27 33.56
N ALA A 8 -18.89 64.84 33.00
CA ALA A 8 -18.68 63.60 32.27
C ALA A 8 -18.70 62.38 33.18
N VAL A 9 -19.37 61.30 32.78
CA VAL A 9 -19.01 59.93 33.19
C VAL A 9 -19.29 58.97 32.02
N ILE A 10 -18.21 58.71 31.28
CA ILE A 10 -17.71 57.40 30.85
C ILE A 10 -18.72 56.43 30.20
N ALA A 11 -18.48 56.21 28.90
CA ALA A 11 -19.04 55.16 28.09
C ALA A 11 -18.84 53.76 28.68
N ALA A 12 -19.89 52.94 28.62
CA ALA A 12 -19.76 51.48 28.55
C ALA A 12 -20.94 50.94 27.73
N TYR A 13 -20.76 50.95 26.41
CA TYR A 13 -21.57 50.19 25.47
C TYR A 13 -21.28 48.72 25.77
N ILE A 14 -22.20 48.03 26.47
CA ILE A 14 -22.11 46.59 26.69
C ILE A 14 -22.42 45.92 25.34
N LEU A 15 -21.40 45.83 24.51
CA LEU A 15 -21.35 44.93 23.37
C LEU A 15 -21.33 43.51 23.91
N SER A 16 -22.39 42.77 23.60
CA SER A 16 -22.49 41.33 23.74
C SER A 16 -21.34 40.66 22.98
N PHE A 17 -20.27 40.32 23.69
CA PHE A 17 -19.35 39.28 23.26
C PHE A 17 -19.53 38.12 24.23
N TYR A 18 -20.42 37.21 23.83
CA TYR A 18 -20.40 35.84 24.31
C TYR A 18 -18.98 35.32 24.11
N ASN A 19 -18.19 35.32 25.18
CA ASN A 19 -16.93 34.62 25.22
C ASN A 19 -17.27 33.13 25.44
N CYS A 20 -17.92 32.53 24.45
CA CYS A 20 -17.93 31.09 24.29
C CYS A 20 -16.48 30.74 24.03
N LYS A 21 -15.82 30.21 25.07
CA LYS A 21 -14.55 29.52 24.92
C LYS A 21 -14.84 28.19 24.24
N ASP A 22 -15.37 28.27 23.02
CA ASP A 22 -15.27 27.20 22.06
C ASP A 22 -13.80 27.20 21.68
N THR A 23 -13.08 26.34 22.39
CA THR A 23 -11.79 25.89 21.92
C THR A 23 -12.15 25.09 20.68
N THR A 24 -12.27 25.79 19.55
CA THR A 24 -12.29 25.17 18.23
C THR A 24 -10.92 24.58 18.08
N SER A 25 -10.74 23.39 18.67
CA SER A 25 -9.80 22.42 18.17
C SER A 25 -10.20 22.24 16.72
N SER A 26 -9.49 22.93 15.84
CA SER A 26 -9.41 22.63 14.43
C SER A 26 -9.36 21.12 14.30
N GLU A 27 -10.46 20.54 13.80
CA GLU A 27 -10.47 19.17 13.32
C GLU A 27 -9.44 19.11 12.19
N GLU A 28 -8.22 18.68 12.50
CA GLU A 28 -7.36 18.04 11.51
C GLU A 28 -8.13 16.79 11.06
N LYS A 29 -8.89 16.97 9.99
CA LYS A 29 -9.56 15.89 9.30
C LYS A 29 -8.46 14.97 8.77
N SER A 30 -8.16 13.91 9.52
CA SER A 30 -7.25 12.84 9.12
C SER A 30 -7.69 12.34 7.73
N LEU A 31 -6.90 12.71 6.72
CA LEU A 31 -7.17 12.46 5.31
C LEU A 31 -6.82 11.03 4.88
N THR A 32 -6.42 10.16 5.80
CA THR A 32 -6.08 8.77 5.50
C THR A 32 -7.26 7.86 5.79
N LYS A 33 -8.17 7.73 4.83
CA LYS A 33 -9.01 6.52 4.78
C LYS A 33 -8.03 5.35 4.65
N GLU A 34 -7.93 4.53 5.68
CA GLU A 34 -7.08 3.34 5.68
C GLU A 34 -7.41 2.47 4.46
N ILE A 35 -6.39 2.10 3.68
CA ILE A 35 -6.55 1.24 2.51
C ILE A 35 -6.77 -0.19 3.02
N ILE A 36 -8.01 -0.63 3.00
CA ILE A 36 -8.41 -1.96 3.48
C ILE A 36 -8.09 -3.00 2.41
N PHE A 37 -7.38 -4.06 2.81
CA PHE A 37 -7.15 -5.22 1.96
C PHE A 37 -8.47 -5.84 1.49
N LYS A 38 -8.59 -6.06 0.19
CA LYS A 38 -9.72 -6.77 -0.43
C LYS A 38 -9.25 -8.13 -0.94
N LYS A 39 -9.71 -9.22 -0.32
CA LYS A 39 -9.45 -10.56 -0.86
C LYS A 39 -10.14 -10.73 -2.21
N GLU A 40 -9.36 -10.87 -3.28
CA GLU A 40 -9.84 -11.04 -4.65
C GLU A 40 -9.46 -12.39 -5.25
N GLY A 41 -8.66 -13.18 -4.53
CA GLY A 41 -8.29 -14.52 -4.92
C GLY A 41 -7.47 -15.24 -3.86
N GLU A 42 -6.95 -16.39 -4.25
CA GLU A 42 -6.01 -17.20 -3.48
C GLU A 42 -4.85 -17.61 -4.37
N LEU A 43 -3.64 -17.65 -3.80
CA LEU A 43 -2.42 -18.09 -4.47
C LEU A 43 -1.71 -19.16 -3.64
N THR A 44 -1.21 -20.19 -4.30
CA THR A 44 -0.34 -21.22 -3.71
C THR A 44 1.04 -21.15 -4.36
N LEU A 45 2.08 -21.08 -3.54
CA LEU A 45 3.48 -21.29 -3.93
C LEU A 45 3.83 -22.77 -3.80
N MET A 46 4.55 -23.32 -4.76
CA MET A 46 4.87 -24.76 -4.83
C MET A 46 6.32 -24.99 -5.25
N LYS A 47 6.94 -26.01 -4.68
CA LYS A 47 8.29 -26.46 -5.07
C LYS A 47 8.26 -27.05 -6.47
N ALA A 48 9.20 -26.63 -7.32
CA ALA A 48 9.25 -27.07 -8.72
C ALA A 48 9.46 -28.59 -8.87
N GLU A 49 10.29 -29.18 -8.01
CA GLU A 49 10.73 -30.57 -8.13
C GLU A 49 9.73 -31.57 -7.54
N THR A 50 9.02 -31.17 -6.49
CA THR A 50 8.21 -32.08 -5.65
C THR A 50 6.73 -31.74 -5.65
N ASP A 51 6.33 -30.62 -6.27
CA ASP A 51 4.99 -30.04 -6.17
C ASP A 51 4.52 -29.82 -4.71
N SER A 52 5.44 -29.78 -3.75
CA SER A 52 5.11 -29.55 -2.35
C SER A 52 4.70 -28.09 -2.14
N ILE A 53 3.63 -27.88 -1.37
CA ILE A 53 3.15 -26.53 -1.04
C ILE A 53 4.17 -25.83 -0.15
N ILE A 54 4.57 -24.63 -0.57
CA ILE A 54 5.45 -23.73 0.17
C ILE A 54 4.62 -22.80 1.05
N ALA A 55 3.62 -22.14 0.46
CA ALA A 55 2.75 -21.19 1.15
C ALA A 55 1.40 -21.06 0.44
N GLN A 56 0.39 -20.62 1.19
CA GLN A 56 -0.92 -20.21 0.67
C GLN A 56 -1.20 -18.77 1.11
N LEU A 57 -1.66 -17.96 0.18
CA LEU A 57 -1.80 -16.51 0.35
C LEU A 57 -3.18 -16.08 -0.14
N ASP A 58 -3.80 -15.16 0.61
CA ASP A 58 -4.89 -14.34 0.11
C ASP A 58 -4.30 -13.23 -0.76
N ILE A 59 -4.90 -12.97 -1.92
CA ILE A 59 -4.34 -11.99 -2.87
C ILE A 59 -5.32 -10.87 -3.22
N GLU A 60 -4.77 -9.64 -3.30
CA GLU A 60 -5.32 -8.54 -4.10
C GLU A 60 -4.79 -8.62 -5.53
N ILE A 61 -5.60 -8.20 -6.52
CA ILE A 61 -5.20 -8.21 -7.93
C ILE A 61 -4.96 -6.79 -8.43
N ALA A 62 -3.81 -6.58 -9.07
CA ALA A 62 -3.54 -5.42 -9.90
C ALA A 62 -3.50 -5.86 -11.37
N ASP A 63 -4.59 -5.65 -12.11
CA ASP A 63 -4.74 -6.05 -13.53
C ASP A 63 -4.95 -4.87 -14.49
N ASP A 64 -4.86 -3.63 -13.98
CA ASP A 64 -4.84 -2.41 -14.77
C ASP A 64 -3.65 -1.48 -14.44
N ASP A 65 -3.44 -0.46 -15.27
CA ASP A 65 -2.32 0.49 -15.16
C ASP A 65 -2.35 1.30 -13.85
N TYR A 66 -3.54 1.67 -13.37
CA TYR A 66 -3.69 2.48 -12.16
C TYR A 66 -3.37 1.65 -10.91
N GLN A 67 -3.93 0.44 -10.84
CA GLN A 67 -3.66 -0.52 -9.79
C GLN A 67 -2.17 -0.91 -9.78
N THR A 68 -1.58 -1.13 -10.94
CA THR A 68 -0.15 -1.46 -11.07
C THR A 68 0.74 -0.31 -10.57
N GLN A 69 0.45 0.93 -10.99
CA GLN A 69 1.23 2.10 -10.55
C GLN A 69 1.08 2.40 -9.07
N THR A 70 -0.07 2.06 -8.48
CA THR A 70 -0.36 2.30 -7.06
C THR A 70 0.18 1.18 -6.17
N GLY A 71 0.05 -0.07 -6.57
CA GLY A 71 0.54 -1.23 -5.82
C GLY A 71 0.15 -1.19 -4.34
N LEU A 72 1.16 -1.44 -3.48
CA LEU A 72 1.05 -1.40 -2.02
C LEU A 72 1.28 -0.02 -1.37
N MET A 73 1.25 1.08 -2.13
CA MET A 73 1.45 2.43 -1.61
C MET A 73 0.50 2.79 -0.44
N TYR A 74 1.02 3.59 0.50
CA TYR A 74 0.30 4.16 1.65
C TYR A 74 -0.33 3.15 2.62
N ARG A 75 0.02 1.87 2.53
CA ARG A 75 -0.32 0.86 3.54
C ARG A 75 0.77 0.85 4.61
N HIS A 76 0.38 0.86 5.88
CA HIS A 76 1.33 0.81 7.00
C HIS A 76 1.75 -0.62 7.38
N SER A 77 0.94 -1.62 7.02
CA SER A 77 1.22 -3.03 7.30
C SER A 77 0.44 -3.95 6.36
N MET A 78 0.91 -5.19 6.24
CA MET A 78 0.22 -6.28 5.54
C MET A 78 0.47 -7.58 6.33
N PRO A 79 -0.56 -8.37 6.67
CA PRO A 79 -0.39 -9.72 7.22
C PRO A 79 0.48 -10.62 6.35
N ALA A 80 1.24 -11.53 6.97
CA ALA A 80 2.18 -12.41 6.25
C ALA A 80 1.50 -13.44 5.32
N ASN A 81 0.20 -13.66 5.47
CA ASN A 81 -0.60 -14.52 4.59
C ASN A 81 -1.32 -13.74 3.48
N GLN A 82 -1.02 -12.45 3.31
CA GLN A 82 -1.57 -11.60 2.26
C GLN A 82 -0.48 -11.22 1.27
N ALA A 83 -0.88 -10.95 0.03
CA ALA A 83 0.00 -10.50 -1.03
C ALA A 83 -0.78 -9.68 -2.07
N MET A 84 -0.04 -8.99 -2.94
CA MET A 84 -0.60 -8.40 -4.16
C MET A 84 -0.01 -9.11 -5.37
N LEU A 85 -0.89 -9.58 -6.26
CA LEU A 85 -0.52 -10.18 -7.54
C LEU A 85 -0.80 -9.19 -8.68
N PHE A 86 0.26 -8.75 -9.33
CA PHE A 86 0.21 -7.96 -10.55
C PHE A 86 0.09 -8.91 -11.74
N VAL A 87 -0.91 -8.67 -12.61
CA VAL A 87 -1.20 -9.50 -13.78
C VAL A 87 -1.08 -8.65 -15.02
N PHE A 88 -0.12 -8.98 -15.88
CA PHE A 88 0.13 -8.23 -17.10
C PHE A 88 -0.41 -8.95 -18.35
N PRO A 89 -0.82 -8.21 -19.39
CA PRO A 89 -1.32 -8.80 -20.63
C PRO A 89 -0.23 -9.49 -21.46
N ASP A 90 1.04 -9.18 -21.22
CA ASP A 90 2.19 -9.68 -21.94
C ASP A 90 3.34 -10.11 -21.01
N GLU A 91 4.33 -10.79 -21.59
CA GLU A 91 5.52 -11.24 -20.89
C GLU A 91 6.73 -10.42 -21.36
N GLN A 92 7.25 -9.57 -20.48
CA GLN A 92 8.38 -8.68 -20.77
C GLN A 92 9.28 -8.52 -19.56
N ARG A 93 10.49 -7.94 -19.71
CA ARG A 93 11.26 -7.50 -18.54
C ARG A 93 10.51 -6.37 -17.85
N ARG A 94 10.33 -6.49 -16.54
CA ARG A 94 9.60 -5.53 -15.71
C ARG A 94 10.52 -4.95 -14.66
N SER A 95 10.18 -3.77 -14.16
CA SER A 95 10.86 -3.21 -13.01
C SER A 95 9.87 -2.49 -12.13
N PHE A 96 10.05 -2.67 -10.84
CA PHE A 96 9.27 -2.02 -9.79
C PHE A 96 10.17 -1.03 -9.02
N TYR A 97 9.54 -0.27 -8.14
CA TYR A 97 10.17 0.63 -7.17
C TYR A 97 9.33 0.64 -5.89
N MET A 98 9.79 1.33 -4.84
CA MET A 98 9.11 1.40 -3.54
C MET A 98 8.59 2.81 -3.20
N LYS A 99 8.39 3.67 -4.20
CA LYS A 99 7.78 5.00 -4.05
C LYS A 99 6.49 4.91 -3.24
N ASN A 100 6.39 5.70 -2.16
CA ASN A 100 5.23 5.76 -1.27
C ASN A 100 4.81 4.41 -0.63
N THR A 101 5.65 3.38 -0.70
CA THR A 101 5.41 2.08 -0.06
C THR A 101 6.16 2.03 1.26
N GLU A 102 5.43 1.95 2.37
CA GLU A 102 6.00 2.00 3.73
C GLU A 102 6.40 0.61 4.26
N ILE A 103 5.81 -0.44 3.69
CA ILE A 103 6.08 -1.84 4.06
C ILE A 103 7.30 -2.30 3.27
N PRO A 104 8.32 -2.93 3.89
CA PRO A 104 9.40 -3.58 3.15
C PRO A 104 8.87 -4.83 2.46
N LEU A 105 9.24 -5.05 1.20
CA LEU A 105 8.67 -6.13 0.37
C LEU A 105 9.76 -7.03 -0.24
N ASP A 106 9.40 -8.29 -0.50
CA ASP A 106 10.06 -9.10 -1.51
C ASP A 106 9.23 -9.03 -2.80
N ILE A 107 9.88 -8.80 -3.94
CA ILE A 107 9.25 -8.69 -5.26
C ILE A 107 9.63 -9.93 -6.08
N ILE A 108 8.65 -10.81 -6.31
CA ILE A 108 8.85 -12.10 -6.95
C ILE A 108 8.34 -12.01 -8.39
N TYR A 109 9.27 -12.09 -9.35
CA TYR A 109 8.96 -12.05 -10.78
C TYR A 109 8.67 -13.45 -11.30
N ILE A 110 7.58 -13.59 -12.04
CA ILE A 110 7.05 -14.88 -12.50
C ILE A 110 6.73 -14.82 -13.99
N ASP A 111 7.08 -15.88 -14.72
CA ASP A 111 6.86 -16.03 -16.17
C ASP A 111 5.42 -16.44 -16.53
N SER A 112 5.11 -16.47 -17.83
CA SER A 112 3.81 -16.90 -18.37
C SER A 112 3.47 -18.37 -18.06
N GLU A 113 4.49 -19.20 -17.84
CA GLU A 113 4.37 -20.61 -17.39
C GLU A 113 4.18 -20.75 -15.87
N LYS A 114 4.04 -19.62 -15.16
CA LYS A 114 3.84 -19.50 -13.71
C LYS A 114 5.03 -19.99 -12.89
N LYS A 115 6.26 -19.83 -13.39
CA LYS A 115 7.50 -20.13 -12.68
C LYS A 115 8.18 -18.84 -12.22
N VAL A 116 8.76 -18.86 -11.03
CA VAL A 116 9.58 -17.79 -10.51
C VAL A 116 10.85 -17.67 -11.36
N VAL A 117 11.11 -16.49 -11.92
CA VAL A 117 12.29 -16.23 -12.75
C VAL A 117 13.38 -15.43 -12.03
N SER A 118 13.01 -14.61 -11.06
CA SER A 118 13.91 -13.84 -10.20
C SER A 118 13.18 -13.27 -8.99
N ILE A 119 13.92 -12.92 -7.94
CA ILE A 119 13.38 -12.33 -6.71
C ILE A 119 14.24 -11.13 -6.34
N GLN A 120 13.63 -9.96 -6.16
CA GLN A 120 14.25 -8.80 -5.53
C GLN A 120 13.88 -8.83 -4.04
N LYS A 121 14.84 -9.17 -3.19
CA LYS A 121 14.59 -9.37 -1.75
C LYS A 121 14.78 -8.07 -0.98
N ASN A 122 13.99 -7.91 0.09
CA ASN A 122 14.14 -6.82 1.06
C ASN A 122 14.16 -5.42 0.40
N ALA A 123 13.25 -5.19 -0.55
CA ALA A 123 13.05 -3.89 -1.18
C ALA A 123 12.76 -2.85 -0.10
N LYS A 124 13.51 -1.74 -0.14
CA LYS A 124 13.53 -0.74 0.94
C LYS A 124 12.32 0.19 0.83
N PRO A 125 11.59 0.46 1.92
CA PRO A 125 10.50 1.42 1.91
C PRO A 125 10.93 2.79 1.36
N MET A 126 10.05 3.41 0.60
CA MET A 126 10.24 4.76 0.02
C MET A 126 11.42 4.90 -0.96
N ASP A 127 12.08 3.81 -1.34
CA ASP A 127 13.22 3.83 -2.27
C ASP A 127 12.74 3.76 -3.74
N GLU A 128 12.99 4.81 -4.51
CA GLU A 128 12.62 4.87 -5.93
C GLU A 128 13.64 4.20 -6.87
N THR A 129 14.68 3.57 -6.32
CA THR A 129 15.65 2.80 -7.13
C THR A 129 14.94 1.68 -7.88
N SER A 130 15.22 1.59 -9.18
CA SER A 130 14.67 0.55 -10.06
C SER A 130 15.12 -0.84 -9.60
N LEU A 131 14.13 -1.73 -9.41
CA LEU A 131 14.30 -3.14 -9.06
C LEU A 131 13.88 -3.97 -10.27
N PRO A 132 14.77 -4.32 -11.21
CA PRO A 132 14.40 -5.00 -12.44
C PRO A 132 14.29 -6.52 -12.27
N SER A 133 13.47 -7.15 -13.11
CA SER A 133 13.46 -8.59 -13.31
C SER A 133 14.71 -9.05 -14.07
N GLU A 134 15.25 -10.22 -13.73
CA GLU A 134 16.41 -10.77 -14.46
C GLU A 134 16.00 -11.35 -15.84
N ALA A 135 14.76 -11.82 -15.94
CA ALA A 135 14.15 -12.37 -17.15
C ALA A 135 12.77 -11.74 -17.42
N ALA A 136 12.12 -12.15 -18.52
CA ALA A 136 10.76 -11.71 -18.81
C ALA A 136 9.77 -12.28 -17.78
N SER A 137 8.72 -11.52 -17.50
CA SER A 137 7.74 -11.82 -16.48
C SER A 137 6.36 -11.35 -16.93
N GLN A 138 5.36 -12.21 -16.75
CA GLN A 138 3.94 -11.89 -16.97
C GLN A 138 3.22 -11.58 -15.65
N TYR A 139 3.73 -12.08 -14.52
CA TYR A 139 3.15 -11.86 -13.21
C TYR A 139 4.21 -11.38 -12.22
N VAL A 140 3.83 -10.49 -11.31
CA VAL A 140 4.70 -10.10 -10.20
C VAL A 140 3.92 -10.28 -8.90
N LEU A 141 4.54 -10.90 -7.91
CA LEU A 141 3.96 -11.10 -6.59
C LEU A 141 4.75 -10.30 -5.56
N GLU A 142 4.08 -9.36 -4.90
CA GLU A 142 4.64 -8.62 -3.76
C GLU A 142 4.17 -9.26 -2.45
N VAL A 143 5.14 -9.60 -1.60
CA VAL A 143 4.92 -10.13 -0.25
C VAL A 143 5.77 -9.35 0.75
N ASN A 144 5.51 -9.48 2.06
CA ASN A 144 6.38 -8.87 3.06
C ASN A 144 7.83 -9.34 2.91
N ALA A 145 8.79 -8.43 3.12
CA ALA A 145 10.21 -8.70 3.03
C ALA A 145 10.65 -9.88 3.92
N GLY A 146 11.56 -10.70 3.39
CA GLY A 146 12.13 -11.86 4.07
C GLY A 146 11.26 -13.12 4.01
N LEU A 147 10.03 -13.05 3.52
CA LEU A 147 9.19 -14.23 3.35
C LEU A 147 9.75 -15.18 2.27
N SER A 148 10.34 -14.65 1.20
CA SER A 148 10.96 -15.49 0.18
C SER A 148 12.12 -16.33 0.75
N ASP A 149 12.90 -15.77 1.67
CA ASP A 149 13.96 -16.51 2.38
C ASP A 149 13.38 -17.51 3.38
N ALA A 150 12.37 -17.12 4.15
CA ALA A 150 11.71 -18.01 5.12
C ALA A 150 11.06 -19.24 4.46
N TRP A 151 10.61 -19.07 3.22
CA TRP A 151 10.03 -20.12 2.38
C TRP A 151 11.08 -20.93 1.60
N THR A 152 12.35 -20.53 1.68
CA THR A 152 13.42 -21.03 0.80
C THR A 152 12.97 -20.99 -0.66
N LEU A 153 12.28 -19.92 -1.08
CA LEU A 153 11.71 -19.78 -2.41
C LEU A 153 12.84 -19.59 -3.42
N GLU A 154 12.81 -20.38 -4.49
CA GLU A 154 13.88 -20.43 -5.47
C GLU A 154 13.37 -20.18 -6.88
N LYS A 155 14.30 -19.80 -7.77
CA LYS A 155 14.01 -19.73 -9.20
C LYS A 155 13.55 -21.10 -9.71
N GLY A 156 12.48 -21.11 -10.49
CA GLY A 156 11.84 -22.32 -11.00
C GLY A 156 10.63 -22.79 -10.20
N ASP A 157 10.53 -22.42 -8.91
CA ASP A 157 9.32 -22.67 -8.10
C ASP A 157 8.10 -22.05 -8.75
N ARG A 158 6.92 -22.60 -8.44
CA ARG A 158 5.70 -22.35 -9.23
C ARG A 158 4.64 -21.66 -8.41
N ILE A 159 3.80 -20.91 -9.10
CA ILE A 159 2.55 -20.39 -8.54
C ILE A 159 1.34 -21.09 -9.13
N ARG A 160 0.27 -21.18 -8.37
CA ARG A 160 -1.10 -21.42 -8.84
C ARG A 160 -2.00 -20.41 -8.17
N PHE A 161 -2.92 -19.80 -8.91
CA PHE A 161 -3.87 -18.86 -8.32
C PHE A 161 -5.24 -18.98 -8.98
N SER A 162 -6.26 -18.55 -8.25
CA SER A 162 -7.63 -18.37 -8.73
C SER A 162 -8.16 -17.01 -8.29
N ILE A 163 -8.92 -16.37 -9.17
CA ILE A 163 -9.56 -15.07 -8.93
C ILE A 163 -11.04 -15.32 -8.63
N SER A 164 -11.56 -14.64 -7.61
CA SER A 164 -12.89 -14.86 -7.02
C SER A 164 -13.71 -13.56 -6.94
N LYS A 165 -13.57 -12.66 -7.94
CA LYS A 165 -14.15 -11.30 -7.97
C LYS A 165 -15.60 -11.22 -7.47
#